data_AF-S2XQ63-F1
#
_entry.id   AF-S2XQ63-F1
#
_cell.length_a   1.000
_cell.length_b   1.000
_cell.length_c   1.000
_cell.angle_alpha   90.00
_cell.angle_beta   90.00
_cell.angle_gamma   90.00
#
_symmetry.space_group_name_H-M   'P 1'
#
loop_
_entity.id
_entity.type
_entity.pdbx_description
1 polymer ?
#
loop_
_entity_poly.entity_id
_entity_poly.type
_entity_poly.pdbx_seq_one_letter_code
_entity_poly.pdbx_strand_id
1 'polypeptide(L)'
;MKGEKVYNKLVRDKIPEIILENGKHPITYVAREQEVKELLYKKLIEELEEFMETPIEEELADILEVVDGMAKVFNLDMEKVQNIKFDKKEERGGFEKRIFLEKVIEKEN
;
A
#
# COMPACT_ATOMS: atom_id res chain seq x y z
N MET A 1 25.04 -11.47 23.56
CA MET A 1 23.56 -11.43 23.67
C MET A 1 23.01 -11.43 22.25
N LYS A 2 22.04 -12.29 21.92
CA LYS A 2 21.37 -12.18 20.61
C LYS A 2 20.62 -10.85 20.60
N GLY A 3 20.90 -9.98 19.63
CA GLY A 3 20.26 -8.68 19.53
C GLY A 3 18.78 -8.83 19.13
N GLU A 4 17.90 -8.15 19.83
CA GLU A 4 16.49 -8.02 19.47
C GLU A 4 16.32 -6.85 18.50
N LYS A 5 15.51 -7.03 17.45
CA LYS A 5 15.10 -5.95 16.55
C LYS A 5 13.59 -5.91 16.48
N VAL A 6 13.03 -4.77 16.86
CA VAL A 6 11.58 -4.51 16.86
C VAL A 6 11.21 -3.83 15.55
N TYR A 7 10.23 -4.37 14.82
CA TYR A 7 9.79 -3.85 13.52
C TYR A 7 8.39 -3.22 13.56
N ASN A 8 7.45 -3.79 14.31
CA ASN A 8 6.07 -3.29 14.44
C ASN A 8 5.34 -3.04 13.12
N LYS A 9 5.44 -3.98 12.18
CA LYS A 9 4.81 -3.90 10.86
C LYS A 9 3.96 -5.10 10.50
N LEU A 10 3.01 -4.88 9.60
CA LEU A 10 2.27 -5.95 8.93
C LEU A 10 3.20 -6.63 7.92
N VAL A 11 3.16 -7.95 7.83
CA VAL A 11 3.99 -8.73 6.89
C VAL A 11 3.11 -9.71 6.13
N ARG A 12 3.57 -10.15 4.95
CA ARG A 12 2.91 -11.22 4.18
C ARG A 12 2.91 -12.52 4.98
N ASP A 13 1.91 -13.36 4.72
CA ASP A 13 1.63 -14.57 5.52
C ASP A 13 2.81 -15.53 5.64
N LYS A 14 3.70 -15.59 4.64
CA LYS A 14 4.86 -16.50 4.59
C LYS A 14 6.13 -15.94 5.26
N ILE A 15 6.12 -14.67 5.67
CA ILE A 15 7.30 -14.02 6.24
C ILE A 15 7.73 -14.65 7.57
N PRO A 16 6.82 -15.04 8.50
CA PRO A 16 7.22 -15.74 9.72
C PRO A 16 8.00 -17.04 9.44
N GLU A 17 7.55 -17.84 8.48
CA GLU A 17 8.22 -19.09 8.07
C GLU A 17 9.59 -18.82 7.48
N ILE A 18 9.70 -17.83 6.59
CA ILE A 18 10.99 -17.41 6.01
C ILE A 18 11.96 -16.93 7.11
N ILE A 19 11.47 -16.23 8.14
CA ILE A 19 12.32 -15.80 9.27
C ILE A 19 12.82 -17.02 10.06
N LEU A 20 11.97 -18.02 10.29
CA LEU A 20 12.34 -19.28 10.97
C LEU A 20 13.38 -20.07 10.18
N GLU A 21 13.19 -20.22 8.87
CA GLU A 21 14.14 -20.91 7.97
C GLU A 21 15.52 -20.23 7.95
N ASN A 22 15.56 -18.91 8.12
CA ASN A 22 16.78 -18.13 8.25
C ASN A 22 17.42 -18.19 9.66
N GLY A 23 16.99 -19.13 10.52
CA GLY A 23 17.55 -19.35 11.86
C GLY A 23 17.22 -18.26 12.89
N LYS A 24 16.29 -17.36 12.56
CA LYS A 24 15.76 -16.33 13.48
C LYS A 24 14.43 -16.81 14.07
N HIS A 25 13.91 -16.13 15.09
CA HIS A 25 12.65 -16.51 15.73
C HIS A 25 11.72 -15.29 15.66
N PRO A 26 10.68 -15.31 14.81
CA PRO A 26 9.72 -14.22 14.73
C PRO A 26 8.77 -14.28 15.93
N ILE A 27 8.38 -13.11 16.44
CA ILE A 27 7.28 -12.97 17.40
C ILE A 27 6.14 -12.29 16.66
N THR A 28 5.03 -12.99 16.48
CA THR A 28 3.89 -12.54 15.68
C THR A 28 2.57 -12.77 16.39
N TYR A 29 1.52 -12.09 15.93
CA TYR A 29 0.14 -12.35 16.28
C TYR A 29 -0.74 -12.11 15.05
N VAL A 30 -1.92 -12.71 15.03
CA VAL A 30 -2.92 -12.46 13.99
C VAL A 30 -3.77 -11.28 14.44
N ALA A 31 -3.79 -10.21 13.64
CA ALA A 31 -4.57 -9.01 13.91
C ALA A 31 -6.09 -9.31 13.89
N ARG A 32 -6.84 -8.62 14.74
CA ARG A 32 -8.30 -8.68 14.72
C ARG A 32 -8.86 -7.90 13.54
N GLU A 33 -10.10 -8.18 13.14
CA GLU A 33 -10.76 -7.50 12.01
C GLU A 33 -10.82 -5.97 12.14
N GLN A 34 -10.92 -5.44 13.36
CA GLN A 34 -10.89 -3.99 13.56
C GLN A 34 -9.48 -3.40 13.41
N GLU A 35 -8.44 -4.16 13.76
CA GLU A 35 -7.05 -3.72 13.78
C GLU A 35 -6.41 -3.78 12.38
N VAL A 36 -6.80 -4.77 11.56
CA VAL A 36 -6.19 -4.98 10.25
C VAL A 36 -6.35 -3.77 9.31
N LYS A 37 -7.45 -3.01 9.44
CA LYS A 37 -7.65 -1.76 8.70
C LYS A 37 -6.56 -0.73 8.99
N GLU A 38 -6.26 -0.50 10.27
CA GLU A 38 -5.22 0.43 10.69
C GLU A 38 -3.82 -0.07 10.30
N LEU A 39 -3.59 -1.38 10.40
CA LEU A 39 -2.32 -1.98 10.00
C LEU A 39 -2.08 -1.87 8.50
N LEU A 40 -3.11 -2.03 7.66
CA LEU A 40 -3.01 -1.84 6.21
C LEU A 40 -2.74 -0.38 5.84
N TYR A 41 -3.33 0.59 6.54
CA TYR A 41 -2.99 2.01 6.33
C TYR A 41 -1.52 2.28 6.66
N LYS A 42 -1.03 1.77 7.79
CA LYS A 42 0.40 1.90 8.15
C LYS A 42 1.30 1.23 7.12
N LYS A 43 0.91 0.04 6.66
CA LYS A 43 1.66 -0.70 5.66
C LYS A 43 1.71 0.05 4.33
N LEU A 44 0.61 0.66 3.88
CA LEU A 44 0.60 1.49 2.67
C LEU A 44 1.56 2.67 2.76
N ILE A 45 1.66 3.32 3.93
CA ILE A 45 2.61 4.41 4.16
C ILE A 45 4.05 3.88 4.12
N GLU A 46 4.32 2.76 4.79
CA GLU A 46 5.64 2.09 4.78
C GLU A 46 6.09 1.79 3.33
N GLU A 47 5.26 1.13 2.53
CA GLU A 47 5.63 0.79 1.14
C GLU A 47 5.78 2.04 0.25
N LEU A 48 4.98 3.08 0.50
CA LEU A 48 5.13 4.35 -0.21
C LEU A 48 6.45 5.04 0.15
N GLU A 49 6.87 5.00 1.42
CA GLU A 49 8.17 5.50 1.86
C GLU A 49 9.31 4.69 1.23
N GLU A 50 9.22 3.36 1.21
CA GLU A 50 10.20 2.47 0.56
C GLU A 50 10.30 2.76 -0.95
N PHE A 51 9.17 2.94 -1.66
CA PHE A 51 9.16 3.35 -3.08
C PHE A 51 9.72 4.76 -3.31
N MET A 52 9.46 5.71 -2.42
CA MET A 52 10.02 7.07 -2.53
C MET A 52 11.55 7.07 -2.35
N GLU A 53 12.08 6.20 -1.48
CA GLU A 53 13.51 6.01 -1.31
C GLU A 53 14.14 5.25 -2.48
N THR A 54 13.46 4.21 -2.97
CA THR A 54 13.95 3.30 -4.02
C THR A 54 12.85 3.02 -5.06
N PRO A 55 12.69 3.84 -6.11
CA PRO A 55 11.57 3.74 -7.04
C PRO A 55 11.77 2.63 -8.09
N ILE A 56 11.68 1.37 -7.65
CA ILE A 56 11.79 0.17 -8.48
C ILE A 56 10.46 -0.60 -8.57
N GLU A 57 10.40 -1.58 -9.47
CA GLU A 57 9.21 -2.38 -9.72
C GLU A 57 8.76 -3.20 -8.51
N GLU A 58 9.69 -3.63 -7.67
CA GLU A 58 9.41 -4.45 -6.47
C GLU A 58 8.59 -3.65 -5.43
N GLU A 59 9.04 -2.45 -5.08
CA GLU A 59 8.33 -1.58 -4.13
C GLU A 59 6.95 -1.15 -4.67
N LEU A 60 6.84 -0.90 -5.98
CA LEU A 60 5.55 -0.63 -6.60
C LEU A 60 4.61 -1.85 -6.55
N ALA A 61 5.14 -3.07 -6.68
CA ALA A 61 4.36 -4.29 -6.55
C ALA A 61 3.87 -4.51 -5.11
N ASP A 62 4.68 -4.13 -4.11
CA ASP A 62 4.26 -4.19 -2.70
C ASP A 62 3.14 -3.18 -2.40
N ILE A 63 3.19 -1.96 -2.95
CA ILE A 63 2.06 -1.02 -2.90
C ILE A 63 0.79 -1.65 -3.49
N LEU A 64 0.89 -2.34 -4.63
CA LEU A 64 -0.27 -3.00 -5.26
C LEU A 64 -0.84 -4.14 -4.39
N GLU A 65 0.00 -4.95 -3.75
CA GLU A 65 -0.45 -5.98 -2.80
C GLU A 65 -1.23 -5.36 -1.64
N VAL A 66 -0.74 -4.26 -1.08
CA VAL A 66 -1.44 -3.56 0.02
C VAL A 66 -2.80 -3.05 -0.45
N VAL A 67 -2.90 -2.50 -1.67
CA VAL A 67 -4.18 -2.07 -2.27
C VAL A 67 -5.15 -3.25 -2.41
N ASP A 68 -4.69 -4.42 -2.86
CA ASP A 68 -5.52 -5.63 -2.94
C ASP A 68 -5.98 -6.10 -1.55
N GLY A 69 -5.10 -6.05 -0.55
CA GLY A 69 -5.43 -6.33 0.85
C GLY A 69 -6.49 -5.39 1.40
N MET A 70 -6.36 -4.09 1.10
CA MET A 70 -7.36 -3.08 1.46
C MET A 70 -8.70 -3.35 0.77
N ALA A 71 -8.72 -3.64 -0.52
CA ALA A 71 -9.96 -3.94 -1.24
C ALA A 71 -10.75 -5.07 -0.54
N LYS A 72 -10.07 -6.15 -0.14
CA LYS A 72 -10.68 -7.25 0.62
C LYS A 72 -11.23 -6.80 1.97
N VAL A 73 -10.42 -6.11 2.79
CA VAL A 73 -10.80 -5.72 4.16
C VAL A 73 -11.90 -4.65 4.20
N PHE A 74 -11.95 -3.78 3.19
CA PHE A 74 -12.99 -2.76 3.05
C PHE A 74 -14.22 -3.24 2.27
N ASN A 75 -14.27 -4.51 1.86
CA ASN A 75 -15.34 -5.08 1.03
C ASN A 75 -15.57 -4.30 -0.27
N LEU A 76 -14.48 -3.89 -0.92
CA LEU A 76 -14.49 -3.22 -2.20
C LEU A 76 -14.33 -4.23 -3.34
N ASP A 77 -15.10 -4.03 -4.39
CA ASP A 77 -14.97 -4.78 -5.63
C ASP A 77 -13.81 -4.21 -6.46
N MET A 78 -12.74 -5.00 -6.58
CA MET A 78 -11.54 -4.56 -7.29
C MET A 78 -11.77 -4.42 -8.79
N GLU A 79 -12.66 -5.19 -9.40
CA GLU A 79 -13.03 -5.04 -10.81
C GLU A 79 -13.71 -3.68 -11.01
N LYS A 80 -14.65 -3.33 -10.12
CA LYS A 80 -15.30 -2.02 -10.12
C LYS A 80 -14.30 -0.87 -9.92
N VAL A 81 -13.30 -1.03 -9.05
CA VAL A 81 -12.24 -0.03 -8.86
C VAL A 81 -11.45 0.19 -10.14
N GLN A 82 -11.08 -0.89 -10.86
CA GLN A 82 -10.36 -0.78 -12.13
C GLN A 82 -11.22 -0.11 -13.20
N ASN A 83 -12.52 -0.43 -13.28
CA ASN A 83 -13.44 0.24 -14.20
C ASN A 83 -13.54 1.75 -13.91
N ILE A 84 -13.70 2.14 -12.63
CA ILE A 84 -13.70 3.55 -12.22
C ILE A 84 -12.38 4.25 -12.60
N LYS A 85 -11.24 3.57 -12.44
CA LYS A 85 -9.92 4.11 -12.82
C LYS A 85 -9.82 4.31 -14.34
N PHE A 86 -10.31 3.35 -15.13
CA PHE A 86 -10.35 3.43 -16.59
C PHE A 86 -11.25 4.58 -17.06
N ASP A 87 -12.48 4.66 -16.56
CA ASP A 87 -13.45 5.71 -16.92
C ASP A 87 -12.90 7.12 -16.60
N LYS A 88 -12.25 7.29 -15.45
CA LYS A 88 -11.59 8.55 -15.09
C LYS A 88 -10.45 8.89 -16.04
N LYS A 89 -9.68 7.90 -16.51
CA LYS A 89 -8.58 8.12 -17.46
C LYS A 89 -9.12 8.55 -18.82
N GLU A 90 -10.21 7.96 -19.30
CA GLU A 90 -10.87 8.36 -20.54
C GLU A 90 -11.51 9.76 -20.43
N GLU A 91 -12.22 10.04 -19.32
CA GLU A 91 -12.90 11.31 -19.10
C GLU A 91 -11.92 12.48 -18.86
N ARG A 92 -10.86 12.26 -18.08
CA ARG A 92 -10.01 13.33 -17.50
C ARG A 92 -8.56 13.27 -17.94
N GLY A 93 -8.15 12.21 -18.64
CA GLY A 93 -6.76 11.90 -18.93
C GLY A 93 -6.03 11.25 -17.76
N GLY A 94 -4.80 10.81 -18.01
CA GLY A 94 -3.86 10.36 -16.98
C GLY A 94 -2.76 11.39 -16.70
N PHE A 95 -1.68 10.94 -16.06
CA PHE A 95 -0.56 11.80 -15.66
C PHE A 95 0.52 11.96 -16.74
N GLU A 96 0.31 11.44 -17.96
CA GLU A 96 1.31 11.42 -19.04
C GLU A 96 1.72 12.84 -19.47
N LYS A 97 0.82 13.82 -19.37
CA LYS A 97 1.09 15.22 -19.70
C LYS A 97 1.81 16.01 -18.58
N ARG A 98 2.00 15.43 -17.39
CA ARG A 98 2.72 16.03 -16.26
C ARG A 98 2.22 17.43 -15.87
N ILE A 99 0.90 17.63 -15.89
CA ILE A 99 0.29 18.92 -15.60
C ILE A 99 0.23 19.12 -14.08
N PHE A 100 0.82 20.21 -13.59
CA PHE A 100 0.68 20.68 -12.22
C PHE A 100 -0.25 21.90 -12.18
N LEU A 101 -1.30 21.86 -11.36
CA LEU A 101 -2.23 22.98 -11.18
C LEU A 101 -1.73 23.87 -10.04
N GLU A 102 -1.21 25.07 -10.36
CA GLU A 102 -0.69 25.99 -9.34
C GLU A 102 -1.79 26.83 -8.67
N LYS A 103 -2.76 27.34 -9.44
CA LYS A 103 -3.90 28.12 -8.93
C LYS A 103 -5.04 28.16 -9.95
N VAL A 104 -6.24 28.44 -9.46
CA VAL A 104 -7.44 28.74 -10.27
C VAL A 104 -7.86 30.17 -9.95
N ILE A 105 -8.19 30.96 -10.98
CA ILE A 105 -8.76 32.30 -10.82
C ILE A 105 -10.22 32.22 -11.23
N GLU A 106 -11.13 32.51 -10.32
CA GLU A 106 -12.56 32.56 -10.60
C GLU A 106 -12.90 33.85 -11.36
N LYS A 107 -13.87 33.80 -12.28
CA LYS A 107 -14.39 35.01 -12.90
C LYS A 107 -15.34 35.70 -11.92
N GLU A 108 -15.18 37.00 -11.73
CA GLU A 108 -16.22 37.83 -11.14
C GLU A 108 -17.42 37.86 -12.10
N ASN A 109 -18.63 37.61 -11.57
CA ASN A 109 -19.89 37.70 -12.31
C ASN A 109 -20.26 39.14 -12.64
#